data_AF-A0A7S3GAR6-F1
#
_entry.id   AF-A0A7S3GAR6-F1
#
_cell.length_a   1.000
_cell.length_b   1.000
_cell.length_c   1.000
_cell.angle_alpha   90.00
_cell.angle_beta   90.00
_cell.angle_gamma   90.00
#
_symmetry.space_group_name_H-M   'P 1'
#
loop_
_entity.id
_entity.type
_entity.pdbx_description
1 polymer ?
#
loop_
_entity_poly.entity_id
_entity_poly.type
_entity_poly.pdbx_seq_one_letter_code
_entity_poly.pdbx_strand_id
1 'polypeptide(L)'
;FNGPALYPINYTLQNGSVAHTTCEASGWCLVEANINHYFILASLLWVLCVATQVFLVIVREQKKPSLWPYHVFCWGVPFVGCVVLTATRRFGPDFVTCWIVGGNFWYRIGAFDLFVVGGFVYMIVLYTIIGVRLKRLHKKVKGVSSQQKSHVSRLLRRFTAYPALFFVVWFGPTLVDLNPFDNSPCFLLVIKSATFPAQGFFNAIAYGINERLYHKYRELCSTLKEKAHNSDHDYRGRSVSGRNRASVLKSFSEEKLEVPYSEVIERV
;
A
#
# COMPACT_ATOMS: atom_id res chain seq x y z
N PHE A 1 -15.88 -34.99 -10.07
CA PHE A 1 -14.49 -34.68 -9.69
C PHE A 1 -13.56 -35.38 -10.67
N ASN A 2 -13.23 -34.72 -11.78
CA ASN A 2 -12.21 -35.18 -12.73
C ASN A 2 -11.20 -34.02 -12.88
N GLY A 3 -9.92 -34.29 -12.60
CA GLY A 3 -8.85 -33.31 -12.47
C GLY A 3 -8.51 -32.57 -13.78
N PRO A 4 -7.84 -31.41 -13.72
CA PRO A 4 -7.60 -30.61 -14.91
C PRO A 4 -6.34 -31.09 -15.65
N ALA A 5 -6.49 -31.30 -16.96
CA ALA A 5 -5.40 -31.28 -17.90
C ALA A 5 -4.74 -29.89 -17.88
N LEU A 6 -3.54 -29.81 -17.29
CA LEU A 6 -2.65 -28.67 -17.36
C LEU A 6 -1.82 -28.81 -18.63
N TYR A 7 -1.73 -27.73 -19.41
CA TYR A 7 -0.78 -27.66 -20.52
C TYR A 7 0.65 -27.77 -19.96
N PRO A 8 1.44 -28.78 -20.35
CA PRO A 8 2.83 -28.82 -19.96
C PRO A 8 3.58 -27.72 -20.71
N ILE A 9 4.12 -26.74 -19.99
CA ILE A 9 5.11 -25.84 -20.54
C ILE A 9 6.43 -26.62 -20.54
N ASN A 10 6.75 -27.25 -21.67
CA ASN A 10 8.01 -27.96 -21.84
C ASN A 10 9.14 -26.95 -22.07
N TYR A 11 9.94 -26.69 -21.04
CA TYR A 11 11.27 -26.09 -21.21
C TYR A 11 12.27 -27.22 -21.41
N THR A 12 12.75 -27.41 -22.64
CA THR A 12 13.84 -28.34 -22.94
C THR A 12 15.17 -27.76 -22.44
N LEU A 13 15.68 -28.29 -21.33
CA LEU A 13 17.06 -28.05 -20.91
C LEU A 13 18.02 -28.81 -21.84
N GLN A 14 19.17 -28.18 -22.10
CA GLN A 14 20.19 -28.56 -23.09
C GLN A 14 20.89 -29.92 -22.85
N ASN A 15 20.50 -30.65 -21.80
CA ASN A 15 21.10 -31.95 -21.42
C ASN A 15 20.11 -33.14 -21.47
N GLY A 16 18.92 -33.00 -22.06
CA GLY A 16 17.98 -34.12 -22.21
C GLY A 16 17.37 -34.63 -20.89
N SER A 17 17.82 -34.13 -19.74
CA SER A 17 17.13 -34.19 -18.47
C SER A 17 16.07 -33.10 -18.44
N VAL A 18 14.81 -33.51 -18.57
CA VAL A 18 13.67 -32.68 -18.19
C VAL A 18 13.82 -32.42 -16.70
N ALA A 19 14.35 -31.26 -16.32
CA ALA A 19 14.13 -30.78 -14.96
C ALA A 19 12.63 -30.48 -14.87
N HIS A 20 11.88 -31.50 -14.44
CA HIS A 20 10.64 -31.27 -13.74
C HIS A 20 11.03 -30.48 -12.50
N THR A 21 11.16 -29.15 -12.60
CA THR A 21 10.91 -28.32 -11.44
C THR A 21 9.42 -28.52 -11.18
N THR A 22 9.14 -29.50 -10.33
CA THR A 22 7.84 -29.84 -9.77
C THR A 22 7.36 -28.69 -8.90
N CYS A 23 7.18 -27.49 -9.47
CA CYS A 23 5.94 -26.79 -9.18
C CYS A 23 4.86 -27.55 -9.94
N GLU A 24 4.50 -28.73 -9.41
CA GLU A 24 3.17 -29.25 -9.62
C GLU A 24 2.22 -28.07 -9.47
N ALA A 25 1.26 -27.98 -10.37
CA ALA A 25 0.06 -27.18 -10.19
C ALA A 25 -0.74 -27.73 -9.00
N SER A 26 -0.12 -27.68 -7.83
CA SER A 26 -0.69 -27.89 -6.53
C SER A 26 -1.70 -26.77 -6.33
N GLY A 27 -2.74 -27.04 -5.55
CA GLY A 27 -3.67 -25.98 -5.12
C GLY A 27 -2.95 -24.78 -4.50
N TRP A 28 -1.70 -24.97 -4.06
CA TRP A 28 -0.84 -23.91 -3.54
C TRP A 28 -0.50 -22.82 -4.55
N CYS A 29 -0.18 -23.18 -5.81
CA CYS A 29 0.10 -22.18 -6.85
C CYS A 29 -1.12 -21.30 -7.13
N LEU A 30 -2.32 -21.90 -7.13
CA LEU A 30 -3.57 -21.16 -7.29
C LEU A 30 -3.85 -20.23 -6.10
N VAL A 31 -3.60 -20.71 -4.88
CA VAL A 31 -3.77 -19.92 -3.65
C VAL A 31 -2.79 -18.74 -3.62
N GLU A 32 -1.51 -19.00 -3.91
CA GLU A 32 -0.47 -17.97 -4.02
C GLU A 32 -0.87 -16.92 -5.05
N ALA A 33 -1.23 -17.33 -6.28
CA ALA A 33 -1.60 -16.40 -7.34
C ALA A 33 -2.82 -15.54 -6.99
N ASN A 34 -3.83 -16.13 -6.33
CA ASN A 34 -5.01 -15.40 -5.88
C ASN A 34 -4.68 -14.39 -4.79
N ILE A 35 -3.96 -14.80 -3.74
CA ILE A 35 -3.55 -13.91 -2.64
C ILE A 35 -2.71 -12.77 -3.20
N ASN A 36 -1.70 -13.11 -4.01
CA ASN A 36 -0.79 -12.15 -4.59
C ASN A 36 -1.53 -11.14 -5.47
N HIS A 37 -2.35 -11.61 -6.42
CA HIS A 37 -3.13 -10.74 -7.30
C HIS A 37 -4.11 -9.85 -6.52
N TYR A 38 -4.86 -10.43 -5.58
CA TYR A 38 -5.84 -9.69 -4.79
C TYR A 38 -5.20 -8.54 -4.00
N PHE A 39 -4.16 -8.84 -3.20
CA PHE A 39 -3.58 -7.85 -2.30
C PHE A 39 -2.72 -6.82 -3.03
N ILE A 40 -1.99 -7.21 -4.09
CA ILE A 40 -1.22 -6.27 -4.89
C ILE A 40 -2.15 -5.28 -5.58
N LEU A 41 -3.21 -5.76 -6.26
CA LEU A 41 -4.14 -4.86 -6.95
C LEU A 41 -4.93 -4.00 -5.94
N ALA A 42 -5.41 -4.58 -4.83
CA ALA A 42 -6.07 -3.81 -3.78
C ALA A 42 -5.17 -2.69 -3.25
N SER A 43 -3.90 -2.99 -2.99
CA SER A 43 -2.94 -2.02 -2.48
C SER A 43 -2.67 -0.90 -3.48
N LEU A 44 -2.56 -1.22 -4.77
CA LEU A 44 -2.47 -0.22 -5.84
C LEU A 44 -3.69 0.70 -5.87
N LEU A 45 -4.89 0.14 -5.84
CA LEU A 45 -6.14 0.92 -5.87
C LEU A 45 -6.25 1.81 -4.62
N TRP A 46 -5.86 1.31 -3.45
CA TRP A 46 -5.79 2.12 -2.23
C TRP A 46 -4.87 3.32 -2.36
N VAL A 47 -3.70 3.16 -2.99
CA VAL A 47 -2.78 4.29 -3.25
C VAL A 47 -3.42 5.33 -4.17
N LEU A 48 -4.15 4.92 -5.21
CA LEU A 48 -4.90 5.83 -6.09
C LEU A 48 -6.06 6.54 -5.35
N CYS A 49 -6.78 5.83 -4.48
CA CYS A 49 -7.82 6.42 -3.64
C CYS A 49 -7.27 7.43 -2.64
N VAL A 50 -6.10 7.17 -2.03
CA VAL A 50 -5.42 8.14 -1.18
C VAL A 50 -5.03 9.39 -1.97
N ALA A 51 -4.50 9.27 -3.18
CA ALA A 51 -4.22 10.42 -4.04
C ALA A 51 -5.50 11.20 -4.40
N THR A 52 -6.60 10.50 -4.67
CA THR A 52 -7.92 11.09 -4.92
C THR A 52 -8.40 11.87 -3.70
N GLN A 53 -8.25 11.30 -2.50
CA GLN A 53 -8.60 11.92 -1.24
C GLN A 53 -7.83 13.23 -1.02
N VAL A 54 -6.52 13.22 -1.29
CA VAL A 54 -5.67 14.42 -1.22
C VAL A 54 -6.16 15.48 -2.21
N PHE A 55 -6.51 15.09 -3.44
CA PHE A 55 -7.07 15.99 -4.44
C PHE A 55 -8.40 16.60 -3.98
N LEU A 56 -9.33 15.80 -3.45
CA LEU A 56 -10.63 16.27 -2.99
C LEU A 56 -10.50 17.27 -1.83
N VAL A 57 -9.58 17.02 -0.90
CA VAL A 57 -9.35 17.92 0.24
C VAL A 57 -8.65 19.20 -0.20
N ILE A 58 -7.60 19.12 -1.02
CA ILE A 58 -6.75 20.30 -1.36
C ILE A 58 -7.35 21.15 -2.48
N VAL A 59 -7.90 20.51 -3.52
CA VAL A 59 -8.34 21.19 -4.75
C VAL A 59 -9.84 21.45 -4.71
N ARG A 60 -10.62 20.48 -4.23
CA ARG A 60 -12.09 20.60 -4.12
C ARG A 60 -12.56 21.07 -2.74
N GLU A 61 -11.65 21.27 -1.79
CA GLU A 61 -11.92 21.81 -0.46
C GLU A 61 -13.02 21.02 0.29
N GLN A 62 -13.12 19.71 0.01
CA GLN A 62 -14.09 18.84 0.67
C GLN A 62 -13.63 18.54 2.10
N LYS A 63 -14.45 18.91 3.09
CA LYS A 63 -14.13 18.73 4.52
C LYS A 63 -14.07 17.25 4.94
N LYS A 64 -15.00 16.42 4.45
CA LYS A 64 -15.15 15.00 4.80
C LYS A 64 -15.78 14.21 3.64
N PRO A 65 -15.03 13.84 2.60
CA PRO A 65 -15.55 12.94 1.58
C PRO A 65 -15.85 11.57 2.17
N SER A 66 -16.89 10.91 1.64
CA SER A 66 -17.28 9.56 2.06
C SER A 66 -16.22 8.54 1.67
N LEU A 67 -15.91 7.62 2.59
CA LEU A 67 -14.90 6.57 2.39
C LEU A 67 -15.48 5.26 1.85
N TRP A 68 -16.79 5.04 2.00
CA TRP A 68 -17.45 3.81 1.60
C TRP A 68 -17.22 3.43 0.12
N PRO A 69 -17.33 4.36 -0.86
CA PRO A 69 -17.09 4.04 -2.26
C PRO A 69 -15.67 3.48 -2.51
N TYR A 70 -14.67 3.95 -1.76
CA TYR A 70 -13.31 3.47 -1.88
C TYR A 70 -13.16 2.03 -1.39
N HIS A 71 -13.85 1.64 -0.32
CA HIS A 71 -13.84 0.25 0.13
C HIS A 71 -14.47 -0.68 -0.90
N VAL A 72 -15.62 -0.32 -1.45
CA VAL A 72 -16.29 -1.11 -2.49
C VAL A 72 -15.38 -1.25 -3.72
N PHE A 73 -14.72 -0.16 -4.14
CA PHE A 73 -13.82 -0.17 -5.28
C PHE A 73 -12.53 -0.98 -5.03
N CYS A 74 -11.79 -0.66 -3.96
CA CYS A 74 -10.49 -1.25 -3.67
C CYS A 74 -10.55 -2.73 -3.30
N TRP A 75 -11.69 -3.22 -2.79
CA TRP A 75 -11.86 -4.64 -2.47
C TRP A 75 -12.66 -5.38 -3.54
N GLY A 76 -13.67 -4.73 -4.12
CA GLY A 76 -14.53 -5.33 -5.13
C GLY A 76 -13.81 -5.59 -6.45
N VAL A 77 -13.02 -4.64 -6.94
CA VAL A 77 -12.31 -4.80 -8.22
C VAL A 77 -11.31 -5.97 -8.18
N PRO A 78 -10.42 -6.09 -7.17
CA PRO A 78 -9.54 -7.25 -7.06
C PRO A 78 -10.28 -8.56 -6.85
N PHE A 79 -11.39 -8.56 -6.08
CA PHE A 79 -12.21 -9.75 -5.90
C PHE A 79 -12.77 -10.25 -7.23
N VAL A 80 -13.37 -9.37 -8.03
CA VAL A 80 -13.90 -9.70 -9.36
C VAL A 80 -12.77 -10.20 -10.27
N GLY A 81 -11.60 -9.55 -10.25
CA GLY A 81 -10.41 -9.98 -10.99
C GLY A 81 -10.00 -11.43 -10.65
N CYS A 82 -9.87 -11.75 -9.36
CA CYS A 82 -9.58 -13.11 -8.89
C CYS A 82 -10.62 -14.15 -9.33
N VAL A 83 -11.91 -13.81 -9.23
CA VAL A 83 -13.01 -14.70 -9.67
C VAL A 83 -12.91 -14.97 -11.17
N VAL A 84 -12.73 -13.93 -11.98
CA VAL A 84 -12.63 -14.06 -13.45
C VAL A 84 -11.40 -14.88 -13.83
N LEU A 85 -10.23 -14.58 -13.28
CA LEU A 85 -8.98 -15.28 -13.59
C LEU A 85 -9.02 -16.75 -13.14
N THR A 86 -9.63 -17.04 -12.00
CA THR A 86 -9.81 -18.42 -11.51
C THR A 86 -10.83 -19.18 -12.38
N ALA A 87 -11.98 -18.59 -12.69
CA ALA A 87 -13.02 -19.21 -13.53
C ALA A 87 -12.53 -19.50 -14.95
N THR A 88 -11.69 -18.61 -15.49
CA THR A 88 -11.09 -18.76 -16.82
C THR A 88 -9.77 -19.55 -16.82
N ARG A 89 -9.35 -20.09 -15.66
CA ARG A 89 -8.13 -20.89 -15.47
C ARG A 89 -6.87 -20.20 -16.01
N ARG A 90 -6.73 -18.93 -15.66
CA ARG A 90 -5.61 -18.06 -16.09
C ARG A 90 -4.50 -17.93 -15.06
N PHE A 91 -4.61 -18.56 -13.89
CA PHE A 91 -3.50 -18.62 -12.94
C PHE A 91 -2.61 -19.84 -13.19
N GLY A 92 -1.30 -19.66 -13.01
CA GLY A 92 -0.32 -20.74 -13.12
C GLY A 92 1.11 -20.26 -12.86
N PRO A 93 2.11 -21.12 -13.09
CA PRO A 93 3.52 -20.80 -12.85
C PRO A 93 4.02 -19.71 -13.81
N ASP A 94 4.53 -18.61 -13.25
CA ASP A 94 5.19 -17.50 -13.94
C ASP A 94 6.62 -17.32 -13.37
N PHE A 95 7.60 -17.88 -14.10
CA PHE A 95 9.02 -17.90 -13.74
C PHE A 95 9.28 -18.53 -12.35
N VAL A 96 9.31 -17.70 -11.30
CA VAL A 96 9.63 -18.06 -9.91
C VAL A 96 8.46 -17.88 -8.96
N THR A 97 7.31 -17.43 -9.46
CA THR A 97 6.08 -17.19 -8.68
C THR A 97 4.88 -17.79 -9.39
N CYS A 98 3.71 -17.81 -8.75
CA CYS A 98 2.46 -18.12 -9.41
C CYS A 98 1.66 -16.85 -9.71
N TRP A 99 1.31 -16.63 -10.99
CA TRP A 99 0.54 -15.47 -11.42
C TRP A 99 -0.28 -15.72 -12.69
N ILE A 100 -0.61 -14.66 -13.44
CA ILE A 100 -1.46 -14.75 -14.64
C ILE A 100 -0.63 -15.34 -15.78
N VAL A 101 -1.04 -16.50 -16.28
CA VAL A 101 -0.40 -17.25 -17.35
C VAL A 101 -1.28 -17.39 -18.59
N GLY A 102 -0.62 -17.63 -19.71
CA GLY A 102 -1.24 -17.88 -21.01
C GLY A 102 -1.12 -16.64 -21.91
N GLY A 103 -0.70 -16.87 -23.16
CA GLY A 103 -0.39 -15.84 -24.15
C GLY A 103 -1.55 -14.92 -24.59
N ASN A 104 -2.67 -14.89 -23.86
CA ASN A 104 -3.67 -13.85 -24.02
C ASN A 104 -3.29 -12.64 -23.17
N PHE A 105 -2.40 -11.82 -23.73
CA PHE A 105 -2.03 -10.48 -23.28
C PHE A 105 -3.22 -9.67 -22.70
N TRP A 106 -4.41 -9.82 -23.29
CA TRP A 106 -5.63 -9.14 -22.87
C TRP A 106 -6.09 -9.45 -21.43
N TYR A 107 -5.90 -10.66 -20.90
CA TYR A 107 -6.27 -10.97 -19.52
C TYR A 107 -5.36 -10.24 -18.52
N ARG A 108 -4.06 -10.18 -18.82
CA ARG A 108 -3.08 -9.48 -18.00
C ARG A 108 -3.32 -7.97 -18.02
N ILE A 109 -3.53 -7.41 -19.22
CA ILE A 109 -3.89 -6.00 -19.39
C ILE A 109 -5.17 -5.67 -18.63
N GLY A 110 -6.25 -6.41 -18.88
CA GLY A 110 -7.56 -6.09 -18.30
C GLY A 110 -7.63 -6.30 -16.79
N ALA A 111 -6.97 -7.34 -16.27
CA ALA A 111 -7.02 -7.65 -14.85
C ALA A 111 -5.98 -6.87 -14.02
N PHE A 112 -4.91 -6.36 -14.63
CA PHE A 112 -3.82 -5.76 -13.87
C PHE A 112 -3.17 -4.54 -14.54
N ASP A 113 -2.55 -4.70 -15.72
CA ASP A 113 -1.65 -3.67 -16.25
C ASP A 113 -2.39 -2.37 -16.61
N LEU A 114 -3.67 -2.45 -17.00
CA LEU A 114 -4.54 -1.29 -17.22
C LEU A 114 -4.61 -0.40 -15.98
N PHE A 115 -4.71 -0.99 -14.78
CA PHE A 115 -4.77 -0.24 -13.53
C PHE A 115 -3.42 0.39 -13.17
N VAL A 116 -2.32 -0.28 -13.51
CA VAL A 116 -0.95 0.24 -13.30
C VAL A 116 -0.68 1.42 -14.23
N VAL A 117 -0.83 1.22 -15.55
CA VAL A 117 -0.59 2.24 -16.58
C VAL A 117 -1.59 3.39 -16.45
N GLY A 118 -2.88 3.08 -16.28
CA GLY A 118 -3.91 4.07 -15.99
C GLY A 118 -3.62 4.83 -14.69
N GLY A 119 -3.13 4.12 -13.66
CA GLY A 119 -2.70 4.68 -12.40
C GLY A 119 -1.55 5.67 -12.54
N PHE A 120 -0.56 5.40 -13.41
CA PHE A 120 0.51 6.34 -13.72
C PHE A 120 -0.01 7.64 -14.32
N VAL A 121 -0.83 7.53 -15.37
CA VAL A 121 -1.43 8.70 -16.02
C VAL A 121 -2.27 9.49 -15.01
N TYR A 122 -3.09 8.78 -14.24
CA TYR A 122 -3.94 9.37 -13.21
C TYR A 122 -3.14 10.12 -12.14
N MET A 123 -2.06 9.52 -11.63
CA MET A 123 -1.17 10.15 -10.66
C MET A 123 -0.51 11.42 -11.21
N ILE A 124 0.00 11.39 -12.44
CA ILE A 124 0.62 12.55 -13.09
C ILE A 124 -0.37 13.71 -13.17
N VAL A 125 -1.57 13.42 -13.68
CA VAL A 125 -2.64 14.43 -13.85
C VAL A 125 -3.04 15.01 -12.50
N LEU A 126 -3.40 14.17 -11.53
CA LEU A 126 -3.82 14.63 -10.20
C LEU A 126 -2.76 15.50 -9.54
N TYR A 127 -1.50 15.05 -9.52
CA TYR A 127 -0.44 15.76 -8.83
C TYR A 127 0.04 17.02 -9.55
N THR A 128 -0.11 17.06 -10.88
CA THR A 128 0.08 18.30 -11.63
C THR A 128 -0.98 19.33 -11.23
N ILE A 129 -2.25 18.93 -11.14
CA ILE A 129 -3.34 19.83 -10.73
C ILE A 129 -3.14 20.30 -9.28
N ILE A 130 -2.84 19.37 -8.36
CA ILE A 130 -2.52 19.68 -6.96
C ILE A 130 -1.34 20.66 -6.90
N GLY A 131 -0.24 20.38 -7.60
CA GLY A 131 0.94 21.24 -7.64
C GLY A 131 0.64 22.65 -8.16
N VAL A 132 -0.15 22.78 -9.21
CA VAL A 132 -0.59 24.09 -9.75
C VAL A 132 -1.46 24.84 -8.73
N ARG A 133 -2.42 24.16 -8.08
CA ARG A 133 -3.28 24.78 -7.06
C ARG A 133 -2.45 25.27 -5.88
N LEU A 134 -1.52 24.47 -5.40
CA LEU A 134 -0.64 24.82 -4.28
C LEU A 134 0.29 25.98 -4.61
N LYS A 135 0.87 26.02 -5.80
CA LYS A 135 1.67 27.18 -6.25
C LYS A 135 0.83 28.47 -6.27
N ARG A 136 -0.43 28.39 -6.72
CA ARG A 136 -1.34 29.55 -6.73
C ARG A 136 -1.70 30.00 -5.30
N LEU A 137 -1.98 29.06 -4.40
CA LEU A 137 -2.25 29.36 -3.00
C LEU A 137 -1.02 30.02 -2.35
N HIS A 138 0.17 29.47 -2.56
CA HIS A 138 1.41 30.03 -2.01
C HIS A 138 1.68 31.46 -2.50
N LYS A 139 1.39 31.76 -3.77
CA LYS A 139 1.50 33.13 -4.32
C LYS A 139 0.50 34.11 -3.66
N LYS A 140 -0.73 33.68 -3.37
CA LYS A 140 -1.75 34.49 -2.69
C LYS A 140 -1.43 34.74 -1.21
N VAL A 141 -0.76 33.79 -0.57
CA VAL A 141 -0.44 33.79 0.87
C VAL A 141 0.90 34.52 1.17
N LYS A 142 1.41 35.34 0.25
CA LYS A 142 2.68 36.08 0.41
C LYS A 142 2.70 37.06 1.61
N GLY A 143 1.57 37.34 2.27
CA GLY A 143 1.48 38.15 3.50
C GLY A 143 1.22 37.41 4.83
N VAL A 144 1.10 36.08 4.85
CA VAL A 144 0.75 35.30 6.07
C VAL A 144 1.99 34.83 6.83
N SER A 145 1.88 34.71 8.17
CA SER A 145 2.96 34.40 9.12
C SER A 145 3.79 33.17 8.74
N SER A 146 5.09 33.21 9.06
CA SER A 146 6.08 32.17 8.76
C SER A 146 5.73 30.80 9.35
N GLN A 147 5.00 30.77 10.47
CA GLN A 147 4.63 29.55 11.19
C GLN A 147 3.51 28.76 10.48
N GLN A 148 2.56 29.42 9.82
CA GLN A 148 1.49 28.74 9.08
C GLN A 148 2.02 28.15 7.75
N LYS A 149 3.03 28.78 7.16
CA LYS A 149 3.72 28.30 5.95
C LYS A 149 4.51 26.99 6.19
N SER A 150 5.12 26.83 7.38
CA SER A 150 5.91 25.63 7.70
C SER A 150 5.03 24.39 7.94
N HIS A 151 3.87 24.54 8.57
CA HIS A 151 2.91 23.45 8.73
C HIS A 151 2.36 22.95 7.40
N VAL A 152 1.98 23.87 6.50
CA VAL A 152 1.48 23.52 5.17
C VAL A 152 2.59 22.87 4.33
N SER A 153 3.81 23.42 4.29
CA SER A 153 4.89 22.86 3.47
C SER A 153 5.30 21.45 3.91
N ARG A 154 5.26 21.15 5.22
CA ARG A 154 5.54 19.83 5.77
C ARG A 154 4.47 18.80 5.38
N LEU A 155 3.20 19.22 5.45
CA LEU A 155 2.07 18.41 5.03
C LEU A 155 2.12 18.13 3.52
N LEU A 156 2.46 19.13 2.72
CA LEU A 156 2.63 19.01 1.27
C LEU A 156 3.80 18.10 0.89
N ARG A 157 4.94 18.18 1.59
CA ARG A 157 6.09 17.30 1.35
C ARG A 157 5.71 15.82 1.53
N ARG A 158 4.92 15.53 2.55
CA ARG A 158 4.37 14.19 2.80
C ARG A 158 3.45 13.76 1.66
N PHE A 159 2.57 14.65 1.20
CA PHE A 159 1.68 14.35 0.09
C PHE A 159 2.40 14.16 -1.25
N THR A 160 3.49 14.88 -1.51
CA THR A 160 4.32 14.70 -2.71
C THR A 160 5.23 13.48 -2.68
N ALA A 161 5.41 12.84 -1.53
CA ALA A 161 6.17 11.59 -1.45
C ALA A 161 5.40 10.41 -2.05
N TYR A 162 4.05 10.43 -2.03
CA TYR A 162 3.22 9.31 -2.50
C TYR A 162 3.40 8.97 -3.98
N PRO A 163 3.39 9.93 -4.93
CA PRO A 163 3.70 9.64 -6.32
C PRO A 163 5.10 9.11 -6.49
N ALA A 164 6.10 9.73 -5.84
CA ALA A 164 7.50 9.31 -5.98
C ALA A 164 7.66 7.83 -5.59
N LEU A 165 7.03 7.40 -4.49
CA LEU A 165 7.00 5.99 -4.08
C LEU A 165 6.28 5.11 -5.09
N PHE A 166 5.12 5.56 -5.59
CA PHE A 166 4.39 4.84 -6.64
C PHE A 166 5.28 4.64 -7.88
N PHE A 167 5.94 5.68 -8.36
CA PHE A 167 6.84 5.61 -9.50
C PHE A 167 8.03 4.69 -9.27
N VAL A 168 8.73 4.81 -8.14
CA VAL A 168 9.89 3.97 -7.84
C VAL A 168 9.51 2.49 -7.75
N VAL A 169 8.38 2.18 -7.12
CA VAL A 169 7.94 0.81 -6.91
C VAL A 169 7.40 0.17 -8.19
N TRP A 170 6.62 0.91 -8.97
CA TRP A 170 5.88 0.34 -10.10
C TRP A 170 6.60 0.43 -11.43
N PHE A 171 7.58 1.33 -11.58
CA PHE A 171 8.24 1.54 -12.87
C PHE A 171 8.96 0.29 -13.38
N GLY A 172 9.79 -0.35 -12.55
CA GLY A 172 10.52 -1.57 -12.90
C GLY A 172 9.60 -2.72 -13.31
N PRO A 173 8.64 -3.14 -12.46
CA PRO A 173 7.67 -4.17 -12.81
C PRO A 173 6.89 -3.88 -14.09
N THR A 174 6.47 -2.63 -14.30
CA THR A 174 5.72 -2.24 -15.51
C THR A 174 6.55 -2.42 -16.78
N LEU A 175 7.86 -2.12 -16.74
CA LEU A 175 8.74 -2.34 -17.88
C LEU A 175 8.91 -3.83 -18.22
N VAL A 176 8.97 -4.69 -17.19
CA VAL A 176 9.00 -6.15 -17.38
C VAL A 176 7.69 -6.63 -17.97
N ASP A 177 6.57 -6.16 -17.42
CA ASP A 177 5.26 -6.69 -17.72
C ASP A 177 4.74 -6.24 -19.10
N LEU A 178 5.15 -5.05 -19.56
CA LEU A 178 4.84 -4.55 -20.90
C LEU A 178 5.79 -5.03 -21.98
N ASN A 179 6.86 -5.76 -21.65
CA ASN A 179 7.77 -6.30 -22.65
C ASN A 179 7.11 -7.46 -23.41
N PRO A 180 6.75 -7.30 -24.70
CA PRO A 180 6.00 -8.32 -25.44
C PRO A 180 6.85 -9.51 -25.85
N PHE A 181 8.18 -9.41 -25.72
CA PHE A 181 9.11 -10.40 -26.25
C PHE A 181 9.50 -11.50 -25.25
N ASP A 182 8.96 -11.47 -24.02
CA ASP A 182 9.22 -12.42 -22.92
C ASP A 182 10.71 -12.71 -22.62
N ASN A 183 11.60 -11.90 -23.20
CA ASN A 183 13.05 -11.96 -23.10
C ASN A 183 13.55 -10.85 -22.15
N SER A 184 12.84 -10.64 -21.05
CA SER A 184 13.21 -9.62 -20.09
C SER A 184 14.57 -10.00 -19.46
N PRO A 185 15.60 -9.14 -19.54
CA PRO A 185 16.92 -9.44 -19.00
C PRO A 185 16.84 -9.71 -17.49
N CYS A 186 17.66 -10.65 -17.00
CA CYS A 186 17.61 -11.14 -15.62
C CYS A 186 17.63 -10.01 -14.57
N PHE A 187 18.34 -8.90 -14.83
CA PHE A 187 18.38 -7.77 -13.90
C PHE A 187 17.00 -7.10 -13.71
N LEU A 188 16.15 -7.03 -14.74
CA LEU A 188 14.80 -6.48 -14.61
C LEU A 188 13.89 -7.40 -13.81
N LEU A 189 14.07 -8.72 -13.94
CA LEU A 189 13.35 -9.70 -13.12
C LEU A 189 13.75 -9.59 -11.64
N VAL A 190 15.04 -9.40 -11.34
CA VAL A 190 15.51 -9.13 -9.97
C VAL A 190 14.88 -7.85 -9.41
N ILE A 191 14.82 -6.79 -10.23
CA ILE A 191 14.16 -5.53 -9.84
C ILE A 191 12.68 -5.77 -9.54
N LYS A 192 11.95 -6.52 -10.39
CA LYS A 192 10.53 -6.87 -10.15
C LYS A 192 10.36 -7.61 -8.82
N SER A 193 11.16 -8.65 -8.59
CA SER A 193 11.12 -9.44 -7.35
C SER A 193 11.44 -8.62 -6.09
N ALA A 194 12.32 -7.62 -6.20
CA ALA A 194 12.65 -6.74 -5.07
C ALA A 194 11.57 -5.66 -4.83
N THR A 195 11.00 -5.10 -5.90
CA THR A 195 10.09 -3.96 -5.82
C THR A 195 8.66 -4.35 -5.41
N PHE A 196 8.18 -5.53 -5.78
CA PHE A 196 6.87 -6.02 -5.37
C PHE A 196 6.68 -6.09 -3.85
N PRO A 197 7.55 -6.77 -3.06
CA PRO A 197 7.46 -6.74 -1.60
C PRO A 197 7.79 -5.37 -1.00
N ALA A 198 8.71 -4.62 -1.62
CA ALA A 198 9.09 -3.29 -1.14
C ALA A 198 7.91 -2.30 -1.15
N GLN A 199 6.90 -2.53 -1.98
CA GLN A 199 5.66 -1.75 -1.99
C GLN A 199 5.01 -1.67 -0.60
N GLY A 200 4.87 -2.81 0.09
CA GLY A 200 4.32 -2.86 1.44
C GLY A 200 5.21 -2.15 2.46
N PHE A 201 6.53 -2.31 2.34
CA PHE A 201 7.51 -1.63 3.19
C PHE A 201 7.44 -0.09 3.05
N PHE A 202 7.45 0.42 1.82
CA PHE A 202 7.37 1.86 1.58
C PHE A 202 6.01 2.44 1.98
N ASN A 203 4.92 1.71 1.76
CA ASN A 203 3.61 2.09 2.27
C ASN A 203 3.62 2.16 3.81
N ALA A 204 4.18 1.18 4.50
CA ALA A 204 4.29 1.19 5.96
C ALA A 204 5.12 2.38 6.48
N ILE A 205 6.19 2.76 5.78
CA ILE A 205 6.97 3.95 6.13
C ILE A 205 6.15 5.23 5.89
N ALA A 206 5.52 5.37 4.72
CA ALA A 206 4.79 6.57 4.35
C ALA A 206 3.54 6.81 5.22
N TYR A 207 2.82 5.74 5.57
CA TYR A 207 1.61 5.79 6.38
C TYR A 207 1.90 5.68 7.88
N GLY A 208 2.76 4.74 8.28
CA GLY A 208 3.00 4.38 9.68
C GLY A 208 3.89 5.37 10.43
N ILE A 209 4.94 5.93 9.81
CA ILE A 209 5.86 6.84 10.50
C ILE A 209 5.28 8.25 10.51
N ASN A 210 4.46 8.54 11.52
CA ASN A 210 3.88 9.86 11.77
C ASN A 210 4.55 10.53 12.97
N GLU A 211 4.79 11.85 12.92
CA GLU A 211 5.29 12.60 14.09
C GLU A 211 4.38 12.41 15.31
N ARG A 212 3.07 12.36 15.09
CA ARG A 212 2.10 12.11 16.17
C ARG A 212 2.26 10.72 16.77
N LEU A 213 2.56 9.72 15.95
CA LEU A 213 2.83 8.36 16.43
C LEU A 213 4.11 8.35 17.26
N TYR A 214 5.17 8.99 16.77
CA TYR A 214 6.43 9.13 17.49
C TYR A 214 6.25 9.83 18.85
N HIS A 215 5.53 10.95 18.88
CA HIS A 215 5.25 11.67 20.13
C HIS A 215 4.45 10.83 21.12
N LYS A 216 3.41 10.11 20.64
CA LYS A 216 2.60 9.25 21.50
C LYS A 216 3.40 8.06 22.05
N TYR A 217 4.26 7.44 21.23
CA TYR A 217 5.17 6.39 21.70
C TYR A 217 6.18 6.93 22.72
N ARG A 218 6.72 8.13 22.49
CA ARG A 218 7.64 8.77 23.43
C ARG A 218 6.98 9.06 24.77
N GLU A 219 5.75 9.56 24.75
CA GLU A 219 4.94 9.85 25.95
C GLU A 219 4.65 8.56 26.73
N LEU A 220 4.18 7.51 26.05
CA LEU A 220 3.97 6.19 26.65
C LEU A 220 5.25 5.64 27.29
N CYS A 221 6.39 5.73 26.58
CA CYS A 221 7.68 5.28 27.12
C CYS A 221 8.12 6.10 28.35
N SER A 222 7.89 7.42 28.37
CA SER A 222 8.18 8.24 29.56
C SER A 222 7.30 7.86 30.74
N THR A 223 5.99 7.68 30.54
CA THR A 223 5.08 7.27 31.61
C THR A 223 5.38 5.87 32.13
N LEU A 224 5.79 4.94 31.27
CA LEU A 224 6.22 3.60 31.68
C LEU A 224 7.53 3.65 32.47
N LYS A 225 8.48 4.50 32.06
CA LYS A 225 9.74 4.71 32.79
C LYS A 225 9.52 5.32 34.17
N GLU A 226 8.62 6.31 34.27
CA GLU A 226 8.25 6.94 35.53
C GLU A 226 7.54 5.97 36.48
N LYS A 227 6.61 5.16 35.97
CA LYS A 227 5.94 4.12 36.75
C LYS A 227 6.90 3.02 37.21
N ALA A 228 7.87 2.63 36.39
CA ALA A 228 8.89 1.67 36.78
C ALA A 228 9.79 2.22 37.88
N HIS A 229 10.21 3.49 37.78
CA HIS A 229 11.03 4.13 38.81
C HIS A 229 10.31 4.32 40.14
N ASN A 230 9.04 4.73 40.10
CA ASN A 230 8.21 4.87 41.31
C ASN A 230 7.90 3.50 41.94
N SER A 231 7.72 2.44 41.15
CA SER A 231 7.54 1.08 41.67
C SER A 231 8.80 0.56 42.37
N ASP A 232 9.99 0.94 41.91
CA ASP A 232 11.28 0.58 42.54
C ASP A 232 11.48 1.31 43.89
N HIS A 233 11.02 2.57 43.98
CA HIS A 233 11.01 3.33 45.23
C HIS A 233 9.99 2.79 46.24
N ASP A 234 8.81 2.37 45.79
CA ASP A 234 7.79 1.77 46.66
C ASP A 234 8.22 0.35 47.13
N TYR A 235 8.93 -0.42 46.30
CA TYR A 235 9.51 -1.71 46.68
C TYR A 235 10.62 -1.60 47.74
N ARG A 236 11.40 -0.51 47.74
CA ARG A 236 12.35 -0.20 48.82
C ARG A 236 11.68 0.31 50.11
N GLY A 237 10.41 0.70 50.05
CA GLY A 237 9.64 1.24 51.17
C GLY A 237 8.64 0.26 51.82
N ARG A 238 8.00 -0.63 51.06
CA ARG A 238 6.97 -1.55 51.56
C ARG A 238 6.93 -2.86 50.76
N SER A 239 7.18 -3.95 51.48
CA SER A 239 6.46 -5.21 51.25
C SER A 239 4.96 -4.90 51.22
N VAL A 240 4.22 -5.33 50.18
CA VAL A 240 2.87 -5.94 50.23
C VAL A 240 2.07 -5.78 48.92
N SER A 241 1.61 -6.94 48.44
CA SER A 241 0.35 -7.26 47.75
C SER A 241 0.07 -6.70 46.35
N GLY A 242 0.06 -7.64 45.39
CA GLY A 242 -0.35 -7.43 44.02
C GLY A 242 -1.82 -7.12 43.86
N ARG A 243 -2.13 -6.20 42.93
CA ARG A 243 -3.44 -6.14 42.30
C ARG A 243 -3.40 -5.51 40.90
N ASN A 244 -3.79 -6.34 39.94
CA ASN A 244 -4.47 -6.06 38.67
C ASN A 244 -3.84 -5.12 37.63
N ARG A 245 -2.96 -5.71 36.81
CA ARG A 245 -2.51 -5.21 35.50
C ARG A 245 -3.62 -5.13 34.43
N ALA A 246 -4.73 -5.85 34.62
CA ALA A 246 -5.78 -6.03 33.60
C ALA A 246 -6.81 -4.89 33.51
N SER A 247 -6.99 -4.10 34.58
CA SER A 247 -7.99 -3.01 34.60
C SER A 247 -7.52 -1.75 33.86
N VAL A 248 -6.21 -1.52 33.79
CA VAL A 248 -5.62 -0.32 33.15
C VAL A 248 -5.67 -0.39 31.61
N LEU A 249 -5.62 -1.59 31.02
CA LEU A 249 -5.73 -1.75 29.56
C LEU A 249 -7.17 -1.54 29.05
N LYS A 250 -8.16 -1.73 29.92
CA LYS A 250 -9.58 -1.60 29.55
C LYS A 250 -10.02 -0.14 29.47
N SER A 251 -9.43 0.77 30.26
CA SER A 251 -9.78 2.21 30.23
C SER A 251 -9.22 2.97 29.02
N PHE A 252 -8.25 2.39 28.30
CA PHE A 252 -7.64 3.02 27.11
C PHE A 252 -8.37 2.69 25.80
N SER A 253 -9.31 1.75 25.81
CA SER A 253 -10.04 1.31 24.60
C SER A 253 -11.22 2.23 24.22
N GLU A 254 -11.67 3.12 25.11
CA GLU A 254 -12.94 3.84 24.95
C GLU A 254 -12.81 5.32 24.56
N GLU A 255 -11.59 5.86 24.41
CA GLU A 255 -11.42 7.25 23.97
C GLU A 255 -11.58 7.37 22.45
N LYS A 256 -12.84 7.48 22.02
CA LYS A 256 -13.27 7.94 20.69
C LYS A 256 -12.63 9.30 20.37
N LEU A 257 -11.63 9.31 19.50
CA LEU A 257 -10.97 10.51 19.02
C LEU A 257 -11.61 11.01 17.70
N GLU A 258 -12.76 11.67 17.79
CA GLU A 258 -13.24 12.54 16.72
C GLU A 258 -12.68 13.95 16.92
N VAL A 259 -11.51 14.25 16.32
CA VAL A 259 -11.12 15.64 16.09
C VAL A 259 -11.65 16.02 14.70
N PRO A 260 -12.59 16.97 14.58
CA PRO A 260 -13.16 17.32 13.30
C PRO A 260 -12.13 18.10 12.48
N TYR A 261 -11.76 17.53 11.32
CA TYR A 261 -10.95 18.15 10.27
C TYR A 261 -11.42 19.55 9.81
N SER A 262 -12.62 19.99 10.21
CA SER A 262 -13.21 21.28 9.86
C SER A 262 -12.53 22.48 10.51
N GLU A 263 -11.90 22.35 11.69
CA GLU A 263 -11.23 23.48 12.36
C GLU A 263 -9.93 23.92 11.65
N VAL A 264 -9.28 23.03 10.89
CA VAL A 264 -8.05 23.35 10.17
C VAL A 264 -8.32 24.13 8.89
N ILE A 265 -9.51 23.95 8.29
CA ILE A 265 -9.91 24.64 7.06
C ILE A 265 -10.51 26.02 7.36
N GLU A 266 -11.12 26.22 8.54
CA GLU A 266 -11.77 27.49 8.89
C GLU A 266 -10.81 28.63 9.27
N ARG A 267 -9.51 28.32 9.44
CA ARG A 267 -8.46 29.30 9.79
C ARG A 267 -7.46 29.56 8.65
N VAL A 268 -7.81 29.18 7.42
CA VAL A 268 -7.08 29.46 6.16
C VAL A 268 -8.00 30.23 5.23
#